data_AF-A0A1A2BKX0-F1
#
_entry.id   AF-A0A1A2BKX0-F1
#
_cell.length_a   1.000
_cell.length_b   1.000
_cell.length_c   1.000
_cell.angle_alpha   90.00
_cell.angle_beta   90.00
_cell.angle_gamma   90.00
#
_symmetry.space_group_name_H-M   'P 1'
#
loop_
_entity.id
_entity.type
_entity.pdbx_description
1 polymer ?
#
loop_
_entity_poly.entity_id
_entity_poly.type
_entity_poly.pdbx_seq_one_letter_code
_entity_poly.pdbx_strand_id
1 'polypeptide(L)'
;MSSPELQRLGSQSRRGDLAPVKQRLYDRPASLDNPRSPRRRAGIPNFEKFAWLFMRFSGIALFVLAIGHLFIMLMWDHGVYRIDFNYVAQRWASPFWQFWDLALLWLAQLHGGNGLRTIIDDYSRKDSTRFWLNSLLLLSMGFTLVLGTYVLLTFDPNIGG
;
A
#
# COMPACT_ATOMS: atom_id res chain seq x y z
N MET A 1 34.99 -36.98 59.09
CA MET A 1 34.66 -37.79 57.90
C MET A 1 33.31 -37.32 57.36
N SER A 2 33.32 -36.32 56.49
CA SER A 2 32.14 -35.77 55.83
C SER A 2 32.23 -36.13 54.35
N SER A 3 31.30 -36.96 53.90
CA SER A 3 31.36 -37.66 52.62
C SER A 3 31.35 -36.71 51.41
N PRO A 4 32.29 -36.83 50.45
CA PRO A 4 32.34 -36.01 49.23
C PRO A 4 31.16 -36.24 48.25
N GLU A 5 30.28 -37.19 48.54
CA GLU A 5 29.05 -37.45 47.76
C GLU A 5 28.03 -36.31 47.85
N LEU A 6 27.91 -35.64 49.01
CA LEU A 6 26.93 -34.55 49.17
C LEU A 6 27.30 -33.29 48.36
N GLN A 7 28.56 -33.16 47.93
CA GLN A 7 29.01 -32.06 47.07
C GLN A 7 28.80 -32.34 45.57
N ARG A 8 28.56 -33.61 45.20
CA ARG A 8 28.22 -34.01 43.81
C ARG A 8 26.74 -33.89 43.48
N LEU A 9 25.87 -33.76 44.49
CA LEU A 9 24.43 -33.56 44.31
C LEU A 9 24.03 -32.10 44.02
N GLY A 10 24.96 -31.15 44.15
CA GLY A 10 24.73 -29.74 43.85
C GLY A 10 24.81 -29.36 42.36
N SER A 11 25.18 -30.29 41.46
CA SER A 11 25.41 -30.01 40.03
C SER A 11 24.46 -30.70 39.07
N GLN A 12 23.47 -31.46 39.55
CA GLN A 12 22.53 -32.22 38.71
C GLN A 12 21.14 -31.58 38.57
N SER A 13 21.06 -30.26 38.53
CA SER A 13 19.89 -29.57 37.95
C SER A 13 20.33 -28.79 36.72
N ARG A 14 20.86 -29.50 35.72
CA ARG A 14 20.76 -29.03 34.35
C ARG A 14 19.30 -29.24 33.96
N ARG A 15 18.39 -28.38 34.45
CA ARG A 15 17.05 -28.24 33.87
C ARG A 15 17.28 -28.12 32.37
N GLY A 16 16.91 -29.16 31.61
CA GLY A 16 17.08 -29.15 30.17
C GLY A 16 16.48 -27.87 29.61
N ASP A 17 17.17 -27.25 28.64
CA ASP A 17 16.69 -26.03 28.01
C ASP A 17 15.21 -26.19 27.65
N LEU A 18 14.38 -25.28 28.14
CA LEU A 18 12.95 -25.30 27.90
C LEU A 18 12.70 -25.26 26.38
N ALA A 19 11.79 -26.10 25.89
CA ALA A 19 11.46 -26.14 24.48
C ALA A 19 10.96 -24.76 24.01
N PRO A 20 11.45 -24.22 22.88
CA PRO A 20 11.02 -22.92 22.40
C PRO A 20 9.56 -22.98 21.94
N VAL A 21 8.77 -22.00 22.39
CA VAL A 21 7.38 -21.82 21.92
C VAL A 21 7.42 -21.40 20.45
N LYS A 22 6.93 -22.27 19.57
CA LYS A 22 6.91 -22.03 18.10
C LYS A 22 5.72 -21.17 17.65
N GLN A 23 4.69 -21.03 18.48
CA GLN A 23 3.51 -20.24 18.17
C GLN A 23 3.83 -18.75 18.28
N ARG A 24 3.65 -18.00 17.18
CA ARG A 24 3.86 -16.55 17.15
C ARG A 24 2.59 -15.74 17.47
N LEU A 25 1.46 -16.16 16.92
CA LEU A 25 0.14 -15.52 17.04
C LEU A 25 -0.94 -16.59 17.15
N TYR A 26 -2.13 -16.22 17.64
CA TYR A 26 -3.27 -17.15 17.72
C TYR A 26 -3.72 -17.62 16.33
N ASP A 27 -3.76 -16.70 15.37
CA ASP A 27 -4.26 -16.95 14.00
C ASP A 27 -3.19 -17.50 13.04
N ARG A 28 -1.97 -17.80 13.52
CA ARG A 28 -0.85 -18.26 12.68
C ARG A 28 -0.38 -19.66 13.11
N PRO A 29 -0.71 -20.73 12.36
CA PRO A 29 -0.28 -22.08 12.70
C PRO A 29 1.25 -22.22 12.63
N ALA A 30 1.85 -22.73 13.71
CA ALA A 30 3.30 -22.88 13.84
C ALA A 30 3.95 -23.80 12.78
N SER A 31 3.15 -24.64 12.11
CA SER A 31 3.60 -25.50 11.01
C SER A 31 3.96 -24.73 9.74
N LEU A 32 3.40 -23.53 9.53
CA LEU A 32 3.70 -22.70 8.35
C LEU A 32 5.16 -22.27 8.32
N ASP A 33 5.72 -21.95 9.49
CA ASP A 33 7.10 -21.48 9.65
C ASP A 33 8.11 -22.63 9.89
N ASN A 34 7.69 -23.89 9.70
CA ASN A 34 8.56 -25.05 9.89
C ASN A 34 9.72 -25.06 8.86
N PRO A 35 10.99 -25.20 9.27
CA PRO A 35 12.14 -25.21 8.35
C PRO A 35 12.07 -26.27 7.24
N ARG A 36 11.34 -27.36 7.47
CA ARG A 36 11.18 -28.47 6.51
C ARG A 36 9.87 -28.41 5.72
N SER A 37 9.03 -27.38 5.92
CA SER A 37 7.79 -27.26 5.14
C SER A 37 8.11 -26.87 3.69
N PRO A 38 7.44 -27.46 2.69
CA PRO A 38 7.54 -27.01 1.31
C PRO A 38 7.04 -25.56 1.19
N ARG A 39 7.92 -24.64 0.78
CA ARG A 39 7.54 -23.24 0.52
C ARG A 39 6.84 -23.14 -0.83
N ARG A 40 5.50 -23.19 -0.81
CA ARG A 40 4.68 -22.86 -1.98
C ARG A 40 4.53 -21.34 -2.08
N ARG A 41 4.47 -20.79 -3.30
CA ARG A 41 4.10 -19.38 -3.50
C ARG A 41 2.69 -19.18 -2.95
N ALA A 42 2.56 -18.36 -1.92
CA ALA A 42 1.26 -17.89 -1.45
C ALA A 42 0.77 -16.78 -2.38
N GLY A 43 -0.50 -16.83 -2.81
CA GLY A 43 -1.14 -15.78 -3.60
C GLY A 43 -1.42 -16.12 -5.08
N ILE A 44 -1.81 -15.10 -5.83
CA ILE A 44 -2.25 -15.22 -7.23
C ILE A 44 -1.02 -15.42 -8.15
N PRO A 45 -1.02 -16.41 -9.06
CA PRO A 45 0.08 -16.63 -9.99
C PRO A 45 0.38 -15.37 -10.84
N ASN A 46 1.67 -15.06 -11.02
CA ASN A 46 2.17 -13.94 -11.83
C ASN A 46 1.73 -12.52 -11.39
N PHE A 47 0.91 -12.38 -10.35
CA PHE A 47 0.43 -11.08 -9.89
C PHE A 47 1.59 -10.13 -9.59
N GLU A 48 2.59 -10.57 -8.83
CA GLU A 48 3.74 -9.74 -8.47
C GLU A 48 4.56 -9.28 -9.69
N LYS A 49 4.61 -10.10 -10.75
CA LYS A 49 5.25 -9.70 -12.01
C LYS A 49 4.50 -8.55 -12.68
N PHE A 50 3.17 -8.65 -12.77
CA PHE A 50 2.35 -7.61 -13.37
C PHE A 50 2.32 -6.35 -12.50
N ALA A 51 2.21 -6.48 -11.18
CA ALA A 51 2.27 -5.36 -10.25
C ALA A 51 3.61 -4.62 -10.35
N TRP A 52 4.73 -5.35 -10.46
CA TRP A 52 6.04 -4.75 -10.66
C TRP A 52 6.14 -3.98 -11.99
N LEU A 53 5.71 -4.60 -13.10
CA LEU A 53 5.70 -3.93 -14.42
C LEU A 53 4.82 -2.69 -14.39
N PHE A 54 3.62 -2.79 -13.81
CA PHE A 54 2.72 -1.68 -13.63
C PHE A 54 3.41 -0.51 -12.90
N MET A 55 4.05 -0.76 -11.75
CA MET A 55 4.75 0.29 -11.01
C MET A 55 5.82 1.00 -11.83
N ARG A 56 6.48 0.32 -12.78
CA ARG A 56 7.54 0.94 -13.59
C ARG A 56 6.95 1.80 -14.69
N PHE A 57 6.03 1.24 -15.47
CA PHE A 57 5.41 1.99 -16.56
C PHE A 57 4.53 3.14 -16.06
N SER A 58 3.77 2.91 -14.97
CA SER A 58 2.96 3.96 -14.37
C SER A 58 3.83 5.05 -13.73
N GLY A 59 4.99 4.71 -13.15
CA GLY A 59 5.92 5.70 -12.62
C GLY A 59 6.47 6.64 -13.70
N ILE A 60 6.83 6.11 -14.87
CA ILE A 60 7.27 6.91 -16.02
C ILE A 60 6.13 7.80 -16.54
N ALA A 61 4.92 7.26 -16.67
CA ALA A 61 3.76 8.05 -17.07
C ALA A 61 3.44 9.16 -16.04
N LEU A 62 3.50 8.83 -14.74
CA LEU A 62 3.25 9.78 -13.66
C LEU A 62 4.32 10.87 -13.57
N PHE A 63 5.56 10.60 -13.94
CA PHE A 63 6.57 11.65 -14.04
C PHE A 63 6.10 12.78 -14.95
N VAL A 64 5.55 12.46 -16.12
CA VAL A 64 5.01 13.46 -17.05
C VAL A 64 3.69 14.04 -16.54
N LEU A 65 2.75 13.19 -16.13
CA LEU A 65 1.40 13.62 -15.74
C LEU A 65 1.42 14.48 -14.48
N ALA A 66 2.12 14.05 -13.43
CA ALA A 66 2.14 14.72 -12.14
C ALA A 66 2.99 15.99 -12.18
N ILE A 67 4.20 15.95 -12.79
CA ILE A 67 5.03 17.16 -12.90
C ILE A 67 4.35 18.18 -13.82
N GLY A 68 3.79 17.74 -14.95
CA GLY A 68 3.02 18.63 -15.83
C GLY A 68 1.83 19.27 -15.10
N HIS A 69 1.09 18.48 -14.32
CA HIS A 69 -0.01 19.00 -13.49
C HIS A 69 0.48 20.01 -12.44
N LEU A 70 1.55 19.69 -11.70
CA LEU A 70 2.12 20.63 -10.71
C LEU A 70 2.65 21.91 -11.37
N PHE A 71 3.27 21.82 -12.55
CA PHE A 71 3.80 22.97 -13.26
C PHE A 71 2.70 23.94 -13.69
N ILE A 72 1.64 23.45 -14.35
CA ILE A 72 0.54 24.32 -14.82
C ILE A 72 -0.28 24.92 -13.67
N MET A 73 -0.30 24.24 -12.51
CA MET A 73 -1.03 24.71 -11.33
C MET A 73 -0.21 25.68 -10.49
N LEU A 74 1.10 25.50 -10.38
CA LEU A 74 1.92 26.25 -9.42
C LEU A 74 2.82 27.30 -10.07
N MET A 75 3.36 27.02 -11.26
CA MET A 75 4.41 27.85 -11.88
C MET A 75 3.90 28.68 -13.06
N TRP A 76 2.92 28.17 -13.80
CA TRP A 76 2.43 28.85 -14.99
C TRP A 76 1.58 30.07 -14.62
N ASP A 77 1.86 31.20 -15.30
CA ASP A 77 1.10 32.45 -15.21
C ASP A 77 1.10 33.02 -13.77
N HIS A 78 -0.02 32.88 -13.04
CA HIS A 78 -0.15 33.34 -11.64
C HIS A 78 -0.25 32.19 -10.62
N GLY A 79 0.05 30.95 -11.02
CA GLY A 79 0.08 29.79 -10.14
C GLY A 79 -1.23 29.57 -9.40
N VAL A 80 -1.18 29.41 -8.07
CA VAL A 80 -2.35 29.12 -7.24
C VAL A 80 -3.34 30.29 -7.16
N TYR A 81 -2.91 31.52 -7.39
CA TYR A 81 -3.72 32.72 -7.18
C TYR A 81 -4.80 32.94 -8.24
N ARG A 82 -4.75 32.20 -9.36
CA ARG A 82 -5.77 32.21 -10.43
C ARG A 82 -6.73 31.01 -10.38
N ILE A 83 -6.54 30.08 -9.45
CA ILE A 83 -7.32 28.86 -9.41
C ILE A 83 -8.67 29.16 -8.74
N ASP A 84 -9.71 29.26 -9.56
CA ASP A 84 -11.10 29.36 -9.14
C ASP A 84 -11.98 28.36 -9.91
N PHE A 85 -13.30 28.39 -9.67
CA PHE A 85 -14.24 27.52 -10.39
C PHE A 85 -14.20 27.74 -11.90
N ASN A 86 -14.10 28.99 -12.35
CA ASN A 86 -14.09 29.34 -13.78
C ASN A 86 -12.86 28.79 -14.48
N TYR A 87 -11.69 28.85 -13.83
CA TYR A 87 -10.46 28.25 -14.33
C TYR A 87 -10.59 26.73 -14.50
N VAL A 88 -11.16 26.04 -13.49
CA VAL A 88 -11.43 24.59 -13.59
C VAL A 88 -12.41 24.30 -14.73
N ALA A 89 -13.50 25.06 -14.83
CA ALA A 89 -14.50 24.90 -15.87
C ALA A 89 -13.92 25.10 -17.28
N GLN A 90 -13.11 26.15 -17.49
CA GLN A 90 -12.46 26.42 -18.78
C GLN A 90 -11.44 25.32 -19.13
N ARG A 91 -10.69 24.83 -18.15
CA ARG A 91 -9.72 23.75 -18.36
C ARG A 91 -10.44 22.44 -18.72
N TRP A 92 -11.46 22.07 -17.96
CA TRP A 92 -12.26 20.86 -18.22
C TRP A 92 -13.21 20.99 -19.40
N ALA A 93 -13.39 22.17 -20.01
CA ALA A 93 -14.06 22.28 -21.30
C ALA A 93 -13.30 21.60 -22.44
N SER A 94 -11.99 21.36 -22.28
CA SER A 94 -11.18 20.62 -23.25
C SER A 94 -11.10 19.12 -22.90
N PRO A 95 -11.37 18.20 -23.85
CA PRO A 95 -11.28 16.76 -23.61
C PRO A 95 -9.85 16.31 -23.30
N PHE A 96 -8.84 17.07 -23.74
CA PHE A 96 -7.45 16.80 -23.41
C PHE A 96 -7.21 16.83 -21.89
N TRP A 97 -7.70 17.87 -21.21
CA TRP A 97 -7.50 18.04 -19.78
C TRP A 97 -8.35 17.09 -18.94
N GLN A 98 -9.54 16.73 -19.41
CA GLN A 98 -10.34 15.68 -18.78
C GLN A 98 -9.61 14.34 -18.80
N PHE A 99 -9.07 13.93 -19.96
CA PHE A 99 -8.30 12.69 -20.06
C PHE A 99 -7.00 12.76 -19.23
N TRP A 100 -6.31 13.90 -19.24
CA TRP A 100 -5.11 14.11 -18.43
C TRP A 100 -5.37 13.89 -16.94
N ASP A 101 -6.40 14.54 -16.39
CA ASP A 101 -6.73 14.45 -14.97
C ASP A 101 -7.32 13.08 -14.60
N LEU A 102 -8.09 12.46 -15.49
CA LEU A 102 -8.58 11.09 -15.28
C LEU A 102 -7.42 10.08 -15.27
N ALA A 103 -6.49 10.19 -16.22
CA ALA A 103 -5.29 9.35 -16.25
C ALA A 103 -4.41 9.58 -15.01
N LEU A 104 -4.21 10.83 -14.60
CA LEU A 104 -3.48 11.17 -13.39
C LEU A 104 -4.14 10.57 -12.14
N LEU A 105 -5.46 10.72 -11.99
CA LEU A 105 -6.24 10.14 -10.88
C LEU A 105 -6.04 8.62 -10.79
N TRP A 106 -6.30 7.92 -11.89
CA TRP A 106 -6.25 6.46 -11.90
C TRP A 106 -4.83 5.93 -11.70
N LEU A 107 -3.85 6.47 -12.44
CA LEU A 107 -2.47 6.03 -12.33
C LEU A 107 -1.88 6.37 -10.97
N ALA A 108 -2.13 7.57 -10.43
CA ALA A 108 -1.58 7.97 -9.14
C ALA A 108 -2.18 7.13 -8.00
N GLN A 109 -3.51 6.92 -8.00
CA GLN A 109 -4.16 6.15 -6.95
C GLN A 109 -3.74 4.68 -6.97
N LEU A 110 -3.68 4.06 -8.15
CA LEU A 110 -3.25 2.66 -8.28
C LEU A 110 -1.76 2.49 -7.98
N HIS A 111 -0.90 3.41 -8.43
CA HIS A 111 0.54 3.38 -8.15
C HIS A 111 0.81 3.59 -6.65
N GLY A 112 0.23 4.62 -6.05
CA GLY A 112 0.34 4.90 -4.62
C GLY A 112 -0.25 3.76 -3.77
N GLY A 113 -1.39 3.22 -4.19
CA GLY A 113 -2.03 2.09 -3.52
C GLY A 113 -1.17 0.82 -3.52
N ASN A 114 -0.60 0.45 -4.67
CA ASN A 114 0.28 -0.72 -4.74
C ASN A 114 1.60 -0.50 -3.96
N GLY A 115 2.14 0.72 -3.98
CA GLY A 115 3.27 1.09 -3.13
C GLY A 115 2.96 0.96 -1.64
N LEU A 116 1.82 1.51 -1.19
CA LEU A 116 1.40 1.43 0.20
C LEU A 116 1.07 0.01 0.64
N ARG A 117 0.51 -0.83 -0.25
CA ARG A 117 0.37 -2.27 0.02
C ARG A 117 1.72 -2.90 0.36
N THR A 118 2.77 -2.61 -0.41
CA THR A 118 4.12 -3.13 -0.16
C THR A 118 4.62 -2.68 1.22
N ILE A 119 4.44 -1.40 1.56
CA ILE A 119 4.79 -0.87 2.88
C ILE A 119 4.01 -1.58 3.99
N ILE A 120 2.69 -1.76 3.83
CA ILE A 120 1.86 -2.46 4.82
C ILE A 120 2.38 -3.90 5.01
N ASP A 121 2.69 -4.58 3.91
CA ASP A 121 3.16 -5.97 3.92
C ASP A 121 4.53 -6.11 4.61
N ASP A 122 5.41 -5.11 4.49
CA ASP A 122 6.75 -5.12 5.09
C ASP A 122 6.77 -4.65 6.57
N TYR A 123 5.90 -3.70 6.95
CA TYR A 123 5.93 -3.09 8.28
C TYR A 123 4.87 -3.65 9.25
N SER A 124 3.88 -4.42 8.78
CA SER A 124 2.87 -5.02 9.64
C SER A 124 3.38 -6.29 10.31
N ARG A 125 3.53 -6.26 11.65
CA ARG A 125 4.01 -7.42 12.43
C ARG A 125 2.96 -8.52 12.67
N LYS A 126 1.67 -8.18 12.63
CA LYS A 126 0.56 -9.11 12.89
C LYS A 126 -0.29 -9.29 11.64
N ASP A 127 -0.72 -10.52 11.39
CA ASP A 127 -1.57 -10.86 10.24
C ASP A 127 -2.92 -10.12 10.29
N SER A 128 -3.49 -9.91 11.49
CA SER A 128 -4.72 -9.12 11.68
C SER A 128 -4.55 -7.63 11.38
N THR A 129 -3.44 -7.02 11.80
CA THR A 129 -3.13 -5.61 11.48
C THR A 129 -2.97 -5.43 9.97
N ARG A 130 -2.24 -6.35 9.32
CA ARG A 130 -2.05 -6.36 7.87
C ARG A 130 -3.39 -6.46 7.13
N PHE A 131 -4.30 -7.30 7.61
CA PHE A 131 -5.65 -7.45 7.03
C PHE A 131 -6.45 -6.13 7.10
N TRP A 132 -6.52 -5.50 8.28
CA TRP A 132 -7.28 -4.27 8.46
C TRP A 132 -6.68 -3.09 7.69
N LEU A 133 -5.35 -2.95 7.67
CA LEU A 133 -4.68 -1.89 6.91
C LEU A 133 -4.92 -2.05 5.40
N ASN A 134 -4.83 -3.27 4.87
CA ASN A 134 -5.14 -3.52 3.44
C ASN A 134 -6.62 -3.29 3.12
N SER A 135 -7.53 -3.61 4.05
CA SER A 135 -8.97 -3.37 3.88
C SER A 135 -9.28 -1.87 3.84
N LEU A 136 -8.70 -1.10 4.76
CA LEU A 136 -8.82 0.36 4.80
C LEU A 136 -8.22 1.00 3.55
N LEU A 137 -7.05 0.51 3.11
CA LEU A 137 -6.42 0.96 1.87
C LEU A 137 -7.34 0.74 0.67
N LEU A 138 -7.91 -0.47 0.52
CA LEU A 138 -8.81 -0.79 -0.58
C LEU A 138 -10.06 0.10 -0.56
N LEU A 139 -10.67 0.30 0.61
CA LEU A 139 -11.83 1.16 0.79
C LEU A 139 -11.51 2.60 0.38
N SER A 140 -10.41 3.16 0.88
CA SER A 140 -9.96 4.52 0.57
C SER A 140 -9.68 4.69 -0.92
N MET A 141 -9.00 3.72 -1.54
CA MET A 141 -8.76 3.73 -2.98
C MET A 141 -10.05 3.72 -3.78
N GLY A 142 -10.98 2.83 -3.45
CA GLY A 142 -12.27 2.74 -4.11
C GLY A 142 -13.07 4.03 -3.99
N PHE A 143 -13.15 4.59 -2.78
CA PHE A 143 -13.83 5.86 -2.52
C PHE A 143 -13.25 7.01 -3.36
N THR A 144 -11.94 7.22 -3.32
CA THR A 144 -11.28 8.30 -4.06
C THR A 144 -11.41 8.14 -5.57
N LEU A 145 -11.25 6.91 -6.10
CA LEU A 145 -11.40 6.64 -7.54
C LEU A 145 -12.83 6.91 -8.01
N VAL A 146 -13.82 6.40 -7.29
CA VAL A 146 -15.23 6.56 -7.66
C VAL A 146 -15.64 8.02 -7.57
N LEU A 147 -15.33 8.70 -6.46
CA LEU A 147 -15.68 10.10 -6.27
C LEU A 147 -14.99 10.98 -7.31
N GLY A 148 -13.68 10.83 -7.51
CA GLY A 148 -12.92 11.63 -8.47
C GLY A 148 -13.37 11.40 -9.91
N THR A 149 -13.64 10.14 -10.29
CA THR A 149 -14.15 9.80 -11.62
C THR A 149 -15.55 10.35 -11.83
N TYR A 150 -16.43 10.26 -10.82
CA TYR A 150 -17.76 10.86 -10.86
C TYR A 150 -17.68 12.37 -11.09
N VAL A 151 -16.91 13.08 -10.26
CA VAL A 151 -16.73 14.54 -10.38
C VAL A 151 -16.23 14.96 -11.76
N LEU A 152 -15.25 14.23 -12.32
CA LEU A 152 -14.71 14.52 -13.66
C LEU A 152 -15.71 14.26 -14.79
N LEU A 153 -16.45 13.14 -14.74
CA LEU A 153 -17.32 12.72 -15.83
C LEU A 153 -18.70 13.39 -15.81
N THR A 154 -19.18 13.81 -14.64
CA THR A 154 -20.47 14.47 -14.50
C THR A 154 -20.34 15.97 -14.22
N PHE A 155 -19.17 16.56 -14.52
CA PHE A 155 -18.97 17.99 -14.35
C PHE A 155 -19.83 18.77 -15.35
N ASP A 156 -20.62 19.72 -14.85
CA ASP A 156 -21.38 20.66 -15.67
C ASP A 156 -21.08 22.10 -15.20
N PRO A 157 -20.47 22.94 -16.06
CA PRO A 157 -20.14 24.31 -15.73
C PRO A 157 -21.37 25.24 -15.62
N ASN A 158 -22.56 24.81 -16.05
CA ASN A 158 -23.76 25.64 -16.18
C ASN A 158 -24.82 25.40 -15.08
N ILE A 159 -24.48 24.71 -13.99
CA ILE A 159 -25.43 24.34 -12.92
C ILE A 159 -25.99 25.56 -12.15
N GLY A 160 -25.42 26.76 -12.33
CA GLY A 160 -25.96 28.02 -11.82
C GLY A 160 -26.38 28.94 -12.95
N GLY A 161 -27.62 28.78 -13.44
CA GLY A 161 -28.32 29.86 -14.17
C GLY A 161 -28.67 31.01 -13.25
#